data_AF-A0A9P4Y4H0-F1
#
_entry.id   AF-A0A9P4Y4H0-F1
#
_cell.length_a   1.000
_cell.length_b   1.000
_cell.length_c   1.000
_cell.angle_alpha   90.00
_cell.angle_beta   90.00
_cell.angle_gamma   90.00
#
_symmetry.space_group_name_H-M   'P 1'
#
loop_
_entity.id
_entity.type
_entity.pdbx_description
1 polymer ?
#
loop_
_entity_poly.entity_id
_entity_poly.type
_entity_poly.pdbx_seq_one_letter_code
_entity_poly.pdbx_strand_id
1 'polypeptide(L)'
;KLLNPFNAFFPRVHYPPPLNQRESQRLLNALTTSFRKNLDKEHGDWPENKSSTPTSSFTTAVPDQTSDVLTSQTTHNLHRFPTDRHVRAVLSNPLFSYDPSKVTAMSPAERDPMDVFDQAVSKGLMNLKRAAGVLIAKRDAIAQSSSISVNESMAASGTALRVLQWLRSSGFERDLSFLKFKPLVRNLIPFMVEEGLEEVGWTWLDRYMRGQGPAFSSPQDIMIASHLLCALVRTKLTPGAPLNSGYASIIRAGDMFRENQLFEETALYSWRALCLRSTIFAWQSVRPSEALFDAFAAMSEQLRRLTRTVQIDRAHLDIHHPTHPDATLALKILKSTMV
;
A
#
# COMPACT_ATOMS: atom_id res chain seq x y z
N LYS A 1 5.24 -60.74 22.32
CA LYS A 1 5.89 -59.62 23.05
C LYS A 1 6.55 -58.76 21.98
N LEU A 2 6.16 -57.54 21.63
CA LEU A 2 5.48 -56.44 22.33
C LEU A 2 4.56 -55.69 21.34
N LEU A 3 3.45 -55.16 21.85
CA LEU A 3 2.53 -54.24 21.18
C LEU A 3 3.20 -52.89 20.89
N ASN A 4 2.73 -52.18 19.86
CA ASN A 4 2.31 -50.80 20.05
C ASN A 4 1.35 -50.29 18.95
N PRO A 5 0.47 -49.33 19.30
CA PRO A 5 -0.93 -49.32 18.90
C PRO A 5 -1.34 -47.94 18.39
N PHE A 6 -1.40 -47.73 17.07
CA PHE A 6 -1.83 -46.43 16.51
C PHE A 6 -2.99 -46.51 15.52
N ASN A 7 -3.54 -47.70 15.28
CA ASN A 7 -4.65 -47.89 14.32
C ASN A 7 -6.06 -47.81 14.94
N ALA A 8 -6.20 -47.29 16.16
CA ALA A 8 -7.48 -47.30 16.89
C ALA A 8 -8.16 -45.93 17.06
N PHE A 9 -7.71 -44.85 16.41
CA PHE A 9 -8.27 -43.50 16.64
C PHE A 9 -8.55 -42.63 15.40
N PHE A 10 -8.60 -43.19 14.19
CA PHE A 10 -9.14 -42.47 13.04
C PHE A 10 -10.45 -43.11 12.58
N PRO A 11 -11.62 -42.50 12.87
CA PRO A 11 -12.84 -42.90 12.18
C PRO A 11 -12.59 -42.71 10.69
N ARG A 12 -12.95 -43.71 9.89
CA ARG A 12 -12.94 -43.69 8.42
C ARG A 12 -13.45 -42.34 7.94
N VAL A 13 -12.54 -41.48 7.48
CA VAL A 13 -12.87 -40.19 6.91
C VAL A 13 -13.59 -40.48 5.59
N HIS A 14 -14.91 -40.45 5.64
CA HIS A 14 -15.75 -40.43 4.45
C HIS A 14 -15.43 -39.12 3.72
N TYR A 15 -14.78 -39.24 2.57
CA TYR A 15 -14.70 -38.15 1.60
C TYR A 15 -16.14 -37.90 1.13
N PRO A 16 -16.77 -36.75 1.43
CA PRO A 16 -18.06 -36.46 0.83
C PRO A 16 -17.86 -36.35 -0.69
N PRO A 17 -18.78 -36.89 -1.51
CA PRO A 17 -18.71 -36.79 -2.95
C PRO A 17 -18.62 -35.32 -3.40
N PRO A 18 -17.97 -35.03 -4.54
CA PRO A 18 -17.81 -33.66 -5.01
C PRO A 18 -19.19 -33.00 -5.17
N LEU A 19 -19.43 -31.94 -4.39
CA LEU A 19 -20.67 -31.17 -4.43
C LEU A 19 -20.96 -30.72 -5.87
N ASN A 20 -22.19 -30.93 -6.31
CA ASN A 20 -22.67 -30.44 -7.61
C ASN A 20 -22.61 -28.90 -7.62
N GLN A 21 -22.33 -28.28 -8.77
CA GLN A 21 -22.18 -26.83 -8.92
C GLN A 21 -23.42 -26.04 -8.42
N ARG A 22 -24.61 -26.65 -8.47
CA ARG A 22 -25.85 -26.08 -7.91
C ARG A 22 -25.91 -26.18 -6.38
N GLU A 23 -25.33 -27.23 -5.80
CA GLU A 23 -25.28 -27.44 -4.36
C GLU A 23 -24.23 -26.53 -3.71
N SER A 24 -23.09 -26.32 -4.37
CA SER A 24 -22.09 -25.35 -3.90
C SER A 24 -22.63 -23.91 -3.96
N GLN A 25 -23.40 -23.55 -4.99
CA GLN A 25 -24.08 -22.26 -5.06
C GLN A 25 -25.18 -22.12 -3.99
N ARG A 26 -25.96 -23.17 -3.73
CA ARG A 26 -26.95 -23.17 -2.63
C ARG A 26 -26.29 -23.06 -1.27
N LEU A 27 -25.18 -23.77 -1.06
CA LEU A 27 -24.39 -23.71 0.17
C LEU A 27 -23.76 -22.33 0.35
N LEU A 28 -23.21 -21.75 -0.73
CA LEU A 28 -22.62 -20.41 -0.71
C LEU A 28 -23.70 -19.36 -0.44
N ASN A 29 -24.87 -19.46 -1.06
CA ASN A 29 -26.00 -18.57 -0.76
C ASN A 29 -26.49 -18.73 0.68
N ALA A 30 -26.57 -19.96 1.19
CA ALA A 30 -26.95 -20.23 2.58
C ALA A 30 -25.92 -19.70 3.59
N LEU A 31 -24.62 -19.88 3.32
CA LEU A 31 -23.52 -19.34 4.13
C LEU A 31 -23.51 -17.81 4.08
N THR A 32 -23.68 -17.22 2.91
CA THR A 32 -23.72 -15.76 2.73
C THR A 32 -24.92 -15.16 3.48
N THR A 33 -26.08 -15.81 3.40
CA THR A 33 -27.30 -15.37 4.10
C THR A 33 -27.15 -15.54 5.61
N SER A 34 -26.57 -16.65 6.06
CA SER A 34 -26.31 -16.92 7.49
C SER A 34 -25.28 -15.97 8.08
N PHE A 35 -24.17 -15.69 7.37
CA PHE A 35 -23.17 -14.72 7.80
C PHE A 35 -23.72 -13.30 7.85
N ARG A 36 -24.52 -12.89 6.86
CA ARG A 36 -25.22 -11.58 6.88
C ARG A 36 -26.13 -11.48 8.10
N LYS A 37 -26.99 -12.48 8.30
CA LYS A 37 -27.90 -12.53 9.45
C LYS A 37 -27.18 -12.49 10.80
N ASN A 38 -25.99 -13.10 10.90
CA ASN A 38 -25.20 -13.07 12.13
C ASN A 38 -24.47 -11.73 12.32
N LEU A 39 -24.01 -11.08 11.24
CA LEU A 39 -23.39 -9.76 11.27
C LEU A 39 -24.40 -8.65 11.59
N ASP A 40 -25.62 -8.75 11.05
CA ASP A 40 -26.71 -7.83 11.36
C ASP A 40 -27.10 -7.94 12.84
N LYS A 41 -27.06 -9.16 13.40
CA LYS A 41 -27.30 -9.43 14.82
C LYS A 41 -26.19 -8.92 15.75
N GLU A 42 -24.93 -8.93 15.30
CA GLU A 42 -23.77 -8.48 16.10
C GLU A 42 -23.56 -6.95 16.05
N HIS A 43 -23.87 -6.31 14.93
CA HIS A 43 -23.66 -4.87 14.74
C HIS A 43 -24.89 -4.00 15.07
N GLY A 44 -26.04 -4.63 15.33
CA GLY A 44 -27.28 -3.97 15.73
C GLY A 44 -27.96 -3.25 14.57
N ASP A 45 -29.28 -3.42 14.45
CA ASP A 45 -30.11 -2.54 13.67
C ASP A 45 -30.04 -1.14 14.30
N TRP A 46 -29.55 -0.14 13.56
CA TRP A 46 -29.62 1.23 14.06
C TRP A 46 -31.09 1.64 14.16
N PRO A 47 -31.54 2.25 15.27
CA PRO A 47 -32.95 2.53 15.51
C PRO A 47 -33.48 3.47 14.42
N GLU A 48 -34.39 2.94 13.61
CA GLU A 48 -35.27 3.76 12.80
C GLU A 48 -36.01 4.73 13.74
N ASN A 49 -36.05 5.99 13.31
CA ASN A 49 -36.66 7.11 14.00
C ASN A 49 -37.96 6.72 14.70
N LYS A 50 -38.00 6.87 16.02
CA LYS A 50 -39.26 6.89 16.78
C LYS A 50 -40.08 8.10 16.34
N SER A 51 -41.08 7.86 15.50
CA SER A 51 -42.33 8.63 15.42
C SER A 51 -43.29 7.83 14.53
N SER A 52 -44.47 7.38 14.92
CA SER A 52 -45.22 7.49 16.17
C SER A 52 -46.31 6.41 16.10
N THR A 53 -46.80 5.99 17.26
CA THR A 53 -47.84 4.98 17.50
C THR A 53 -49.17 5.21 16.76
N PRO A 54 -49.99 4.16 16.59
CA PRO A 54 -51.30 4.22 15.94
C PRO A 54 -52.39 4.62 16.94
N THR A 55 -53.32 5.49 16.55
CA THR A 55 -54.63 5.62 17.23
C THR A 55 -55.70 6.00 16.21
N SER A 56 -56.73 5.15 16.15
CA SER A 56 -57.92 5.26 15.32
C SER A 56 -58.88 6.34 15.81
N SER A 57 -59.46 7.12 14.88
CA SER A 57 -60.91 7.40 14.77
C SER A 57 -61.23 8.46 13.69
N PHE A 58 -62.14 8.11 12.77
CA PHE A 58 -63.18 8.90 12.03
C PHE A 58 -62.97 10.42 11.80
N THR A 59 -63.22 11.05 10.64
CA THR A 59 -64.36 10.96 9.70
C THR A 59 -64.08 11.83 8.43
N THR A 60 -64.54 11.37 7.27
CA THR A 60 -65.07 12.12 6.07
C THR A 60 -64.60 13.54 5.72
N ALA A 61 -64.02 13.73 4.53
CA ALA A 61 -64.65 14.37 3.35
C ALA A 61 -63.64 14.66 2.22
N VAL A 62 -64.02 14.27 0.99
CA VAL A 62 -63.47 14.59 -0.36
C VAL A 62 -64.53 15.54 -1.00
N PRO A 63 -64.33 16.36 -2.07
CA PRO A 63 -63.41 16.34 -3.23
C PRO A 63 -62.71 17.72 -3.47
N ASP A 64 -61.85 18.00 -4.47
CA ASP A 64 -62.05 17.81 -5.92
C ASP A 64 -60.81 18.23 -6.76
N GLN A 65 -60.66 17.57 -7.93
CA GLN A 65 -60.10 18.01 -9.23
C GLN A 65 -58.62 18.48 -9.35
N THR A 66 -57.77 18.10 -10.34
CA THR A 66 -57.89 17.36 -11.62
C THR A 66 -56.48 17.02 -12.21
N SER A 67 -56.34 15.80 -12.76
CA SER A 67 -55.65 15.37 -14.02
C SER A 67 -54.13 15.60 -14.21
N ASP A 68 -53.30 14.53 -14.20
CA ASP A 68 -52.90 13.62 -15.32
C ASP A 68 -51.93 14.30 -16.34
N VAL A 69 -50.70 13.84 -16.65
CA VAL A 69 -50.27 12.51 -17.13
C VAL A 69 -48.76 12.27 -16.87
N LEU A 70 -48.47 11.06 -16.37
CA LEU A 70 -47.26 10.21 -16.42
C LEU A 70 -45.95 10.70 -17.08
N THR A 71 -44.86 10.65 -16.30
CA THR A 71 -43.67 9.87 -16.71
C THR A 71 -43.02 9.22 -15.48
N SER A 72 -42.96 7.88 -15.54
CA SER A 72 -42.52 6.93 -14.54
C SER A 72 -41.09 7.18 -14.04
N GLN A 73 -40.87 7.10 -12.71
CA GLN A 73 -40.12 6.04 -12.01
C GLN A 73 -38.61 5.99 -12.36
N THR A 74 -37.64 6.04 -11.44
CA THR A 74 -37.59 5.70 -10.02
C THR A 74 -36.31 6.29 -9.44
N THR A 75 -36.44 6.97 -8.30
CA THR A 75 -35.33 7.41 -7.45
C THR A 75 -34.61 6.20 -6.84
N HIS A 76 -33.51 5.75 -7.46
CA HIS A 76 -32.58 4.81 -6.81
C HIS A 76 -31.64 5.57 -5.86
N ASN A 77 -32.19 6.04 -4.75
CA ASN A 77 -31.41 6.23 -3.53
C ASN A 77 -31.07 4.84 -2.98
N LEU A 78 -30.03 4.22 -3.54
CA LEU A 78 -29.45 3.02 -2.94
C LEU A 78 -28.66 3.45 -1.71
N HIS A 79 -29.31 3.31 -0.56
CA HIS A 79 -28.71 3.28 0.76
C HIS A 79 -27.44 2.42 0.72
N ARG A 80 -26.28 3.10 0.76
CA ARG A 80 -24.97 2.46 0.72
C ARG A 80 -24.65 1.96 2.13
N PHE A 81 -25.10 0.75 2.46
CA PHE A 81 -24.80 0.12 3.73
C PHE A 81 -23.28 -0.05 3.90
N PRO A 82 -22.69 0.21 5.09
CA PRO A 82 -21.29 -0.12 5.38
C PRO A 82 -20.97 -1.61 5.14
N THR A 83 -21.97 -2.47 5.32
CA THR A 83 -21.92 -3.91 5.05
C THR A 83 -21.68 -4.22 3.57
N ASP A 84 -22.23 -3.43 2.63
CA ASP A 84 -21.98 -3.61 1.19
C ASP A 84 -20.53 -3.28 0.83
N ARG A 85 -19.92 -2.30 1.49
CA ARG A 85 -18.50 -2.02 1.31
C ARG A 85 -17.64 -3.18 1.80
N HIS A 86 -17.99 -3.78 2.92
CA HIS A 86 -17.25 -4.91 3.49
C HIS A 86 -17.42 -6.18 2.65
N VAL A 87 -18.66 -6.54 2.28
CA VAL A 87 -18.95 -7.68 1.40
C VAL A 87 -18.31 -7.48 0.03
N ARG A 88 -18.34 -6.28 -0.54
CA ARG A 88 -17.66 -5.97 -1.80
C ARG A 88 -16.14 -6.09 -1.67
N ALA A 89 -15.56 -5.69 -0.54
CA ALA A 89 -14.12 -5.86 -0.28
C ALA A 89 -13.72 -7.34 -0.11
N VAL A 90 -14.60 -8.16 0.48
CA VAL A 90 -14.40 -9.61 0.60
C VAL A 90 -14.56 -10.31 -0.75
N LEU A 91 -15.58 -9.96 -1.54
CA LEU A 91 -15.84 -10.56 -2.85
C LEU A 91 -14.93 -10.04 -3.97
N SER A 92 -14.33 -8.86 -3.81
CA SER A 92 -13.26 -8.39 -4.72
C SER A 92 -11.91 -9.04 -4.45
N ASN A 93 -11.82 -9.91 -3.44
CA ASN A 93 -10.57 -10.62 -3.14
C ASN A 93 -10.27 -11.62 -4.27
N PRO A 94 -9.03 -11.64 -4.82
CA PRO A 94 -8.61 -12.56 -5.88
C PRO A 94 -8.81 -14.05 -5.54
N LEU A 95 -9.01 -14.40 -4.27
CA LEU A 95 -9.41 -15.76 -3.86
C LEU A 95 -10.80 -16.18 -4.40
N PHE A 96 -11.71 -15.24 -4.64
CA PHE A 96 -13.11 -15.50 -5.01
C PHE A 96 -13.50 -15.03 -6.42
N SER A 97 -12.73 -14.11 -7.00
CA SER A 97 -13.00 -13.52 -8.33
C SER A 97 -12.27 -14.21 -9.49
N TYR A 98 -11.53 -15.29 -9.22
CA TYR A 98 -10.75 -16.01 -10.23
C TYR A 98 -11.64 -16.89 -11.12
N ASP A 99 -11.67 -16.60 -12.43
CA ASP A 99 -12.30 -17.42 -13.45
C ASP A 99 -11.22 -18.27 -14.17
N PRO A 100 -11.15 -19.59 -13.92
CA PRO A 100 -10.15 -20.47 -14.54
C PRO A 100 -10.29 -20.57 -16.06
N SER A 101 -11.47 -20.30 -16.63
CA SER A 101 -11.75 -20.56 -18.05
C SER A 101 -11.01 -19.61 -19.00
N LYS A 102 -10.79 -18.35 -18.59
CA LYS A 102 -10.07 -17.34 -19.39
C LYS A 102 -8.57 -17.59 -19.50
N VAL A 103 -8.01 -18.32 -18.54
CA VAL A 103 -6.56 -18.43 -18.33
C VAL A 103 -5.93 -19.59 -19.10
N THR A 104 -6.71 -20.64 -19.37
CA THR A 104 -6.22 -21.86 -20.04
C THR A 104 -6.05 -21.72 -21.55
N ALA A 105 -6.51 -20.63 -22.16
CA ALA A 105 -6.53 -20.43 -23.60
C ALA A 105 -5.34 -19.61 -24.15
N MET A 106 -4.49 -19.02 -23.28
CA MET A 106 -3.40 -18.13 -23.71
C MET A 106 -2.04 -18.83 -23.65
N SER A 107 -1.16 -18.49 -24.60
CA SER A 107 0.23 -18.96 -24.58
C SER A 107 1.00 -18.38 -23.37
N PRO A 108 1.99 -19.08 -22.80
CA PRO A 108 2.75 -18.60 -21.64
C PRO A 108 3.46 -17.26 -21.86
N ALA A 109 3.77 -16.91 -23.11
CA ALA A 109 4.48 -15.69 -23.49
C ALA A 109 3.58 -14.44 -23.57
N GLU A 110 2.26 -14.63 -23.66
CA GLU A 110 1.29 -13.55 -23.86
C GLU A 110 0.50 -13.22 -22.59
N ARG A 111 0.77 -13.96 -21.51
CA ARG A 111 0.00 -13.90 -20.28
C ARG A 111 0.48 -12.76 -19.38
N ASP A 112 -0.46 -11.95 -18.88
CA ASP A 112 -0.15 -10.90 -17.92
C ASP A 112 0.45 -11.53 -16.64
N PRO A 113 1.60 -11.07 -16.13
CA PRO A 113 2.14 -11.50 -14.85
C PRO A 113 1.11 -11.44 -13.70
N MET A 114 0.14 -10.52 -13.76
CA MET A 114 -0.92 -10.43 -12.77
C MET A 114 -1.94 -11.59 -12.84
N ASP A 115 -2.14 -12.22 -14.00
CA ASP A 115 -2.97 -13.43 -14.11
C ASP A 115 -2.30 -14.64 -13.46
N VAL A 116 -0.95 -14.67 -13.50
CA VAL A 116 -0.16 -15.69 -12.78
C VAL A 116 -0.23 -15.43 -11.28
N PHE A 117 -0.22 -14.16 -10.88
CA PHE A 117 -0.41 -13.76 -9.49
C PHE A 117 -1.77 -14.23 -8.96
N ASP A 118 -2.86 -13.87 -9.63
CA ASP A 118 -4.22 -14.20 -9.20
C ASP A 118 -4.43 -15.72 -9.14
N GLN A 119 -3.89 -16.47 -10.11
CA GLN A 119 -3.93 -17.94 -10.09
C GLN A 119 -3.14 -18.54 -8.91
N ALA A 120 -1.97 -18.00 -8.60
CA ALA A 120 -1.17 -18.49 -7.49
C ALA A 120 -1.78 -18.10 -6.13
N VAL A 121 -2.45 -16.95 -6.05
CA VAL A 121 -3.21 -16.55 -4.85
C VAL A 121 -4.40 -17.49 -4.63
N SER A 122 -5.23 -17.74 -5.66
CA SER A 122 -6.41 -18.62 -5.53
C SER A 122 -6.06 -20.06 -5.15
N LYS A 123 -4.88 -20.53 -5.56
CA LYS A 123 -4.35 -21.86 -5.18
C LYS A 123 -3.61 -21.89 -3.82
N GLY A 124 -3.50 -20.76 -3.11
CA GLY A 124 -2.74 -20.66 -1.87
C GLY A 124 -1.23 -20.85 -2.05
N LEU A 125 -0.70 -20.67 -3.26
CA LEU A 125 0.71 -20.86 -3.62
C LEU A 125 1.50 -19.54 -3.62
N MET A 126 0.86 -18.42 -3.32
CA MET A 126 1.50 -17.11 -3.30
C MET A 126 2.31 -16.90 -2.01
N ASN A 127 3.48 -16.30 -2.14
CA ASN A 127 4.33 -15.90 -1.02
C ASN A 127 5.12 -14.63 -1.38
N LEU A 128 5.80 -14.03 -0.39
CA LEU A 128 6.49 -12.74 -0.57
C LEU A 128 7.53 -12.76 -1.71
N LYS A 129 8.25 -13.87 -1.87
CA LYS A 129 9.26 -14.04 -2.93
C LYS A 129 8.61 -14.07 -4.31
N ARG A 130 7.52 -14.83 -4.46
CA ARG A 130 6.76 -14.92 -5.71
C ARG A 130 6.10 -13.59 -6.06
N ALA A 131 5.51 -12.90 -5.09
CA ALA A 131 4.94 -11.58 -5.29
C ALA A 131 5.99 -10.56 -5.78
N ALA A 132 7.20 -10.57 -5.20
CA ALA A 132 8.30 -9.73 -5.71
C ALA A 132 8.70 -10.10 -7.15
N GLY A 133 8.74 -11.40 -7.48
CA GLY A 133 9.01 -11.86 -8.85
C GLY A 133 7.94 -11.41 -9.86
N VAL A 134 6.66 -11.48 -9.48
CA VAL A 134 5.54 -10.98 -10.29
C VAL A 134 5.70 -9.48 -10.55
N LEU A 135 6.00 -8.69 -9.52
CA LEU A 135 6.18 -7.23 -9.66
C LEU A 135 7.32 -6.88 -10.63
N ILE A 136 8.42 -7.64 -10.58
CA ILE A 136 9.54 -7.49 -11.53
C ILE A 136 9.06 -7.83 -12.94
N ALA A 137 8.46 -9.02 -13.13
CA ALA A 137 7.96 -9.45 -14.44
C ALA A 137 6.92 -8.48 -15.02
N LYS A 138 6.03 -7.91 -14.19
CA LYS A 138 5.04 -6.93 -14.60
C LYS A 138 5.70 -5.63 -15.05
N ARG A 139 6.71 -5.15 -14.31
CA ARG A 139 7.47 -3.96 -14.70
C ARG A 139 8.21 -4.17 -16.01
N ASP A 140 8.83 -5.34 -16.19
CA ASP A 140 9.55 -5.68 -17.42
C ASP A 140 8.58 -5.77 -18.61
N ALA A 141 7.40 -6.38 -18.42
CA ALA A 141 6.36 -6.43 -19.44
C ALA A 141 5.86 -5.02 -19.82
N ILE A 142 5.70 -4.10 -18.85
CA ILE A 142 5.35 -2.71 -19.13
C ILE A 142 6.47 -2.01 -19.91
N ALA A 143 7.73 -2.19 -19.52
CA ALA A 143 8.87 -1.58 -20.18
C ALA A 143 9.07 -2.08 -21.62
N GLN A 144 8.68 -3.33 -21.91
CA GLN A 144 8.73 -3.92 -23.25
C GLN A 144 7.49 -3.62 -24.08
N SER A 145 6.38 -3.22 -23.45
CA SER A 145 5.17 -2.81 -24.17
C SER A 145 5.44 -1.51 -24.94
N SER A 146 4.83 -1.36 -26.12
CA SER A 146 4.89 -0.16 -26.96
C SER A 146 4.17 1.07 -26.37
N SER A 147 4.03 1.12 -25.04
CA SER A 147 3.40 2.23 -24.34
C SER A 147 4.26 3.48 -24.39
N ILE A 148 3.60 4.63 -24.55
CA ILE A 148 4.23 5.95 -24.67
C ILE A 148 4.92 6.36 -23.36
N SER A 149 4.44 5.86 -22.22
CA SER A 149 4.99 6.15 -20.90
C SER A 149 4.88 4.93 -19.97
N VAL A 150 6.03 4.51 -19.42
CA VAL A 150 6.10 3.43 -18.42
C VAL A 150 5.30 3.79 -17.16
N ASN A 151 5.35 5.05 -16.74
CA ASN A 151 4.67 5.56 -15.54
C ASN A 151 3.15 5.51 -15.70
N GLU A 152 2.62 5.95 -16.84
CA GLU A 152 1.17 5.88 -17.12
C GLU A 152 0.68 4.44 -17.17
N SER A 153 1.44 3.55 -17.81
CA SER A 153 1.14 2.11 -17.84
C SER A 153 1.19 1.47 -16.45
N MET A 154 2.11 1.90 -15.58
CA MET A 154 2.14 1.46 -14.17
C MET A 154 0.92 1.96 -13.40
N ALA A 155 0.57 3.24 -13.53
CA ALA A 155 -0.59 3.85 -12.87
C ALA A 155 -1.91 3.17 -13.27
N ALA A 156 -2.06 2.77 -14.54
CA ALA A 156 -3.25 2.07 -15.03
C ALA A 156 -3.28 0.56 -14.69
N SER A 157 -2.18 -0.01 -14.19
CA SER A 157 -2.05 -1.47 -14.06
C SER A 157 -2.86 -2.08 -12.91
N GLY A 158 -3.17 -1.31 -11.86
CA GLY A 158 -3.83 -1.79 -10.64
C GLY A 158 -3.05 -2.90 -9.92
N THR A 159 -1.75 -3.01 -10.18
CA THR A 159 -0.85 -4.04 -9.69
C THR A 159 -0.63 -3.90 -8.18
N ALA A 160 -0.33 -2.69 -7.71
CA ALA A 160 -0.14 -2.43 -6.29
C ALA A 160 -1.41 -2.72 -5.51
N LEU A 161 -2.58 -2.30 -6.01
CA LEU A 161 -3.85 -2.56 -5.34
C LEU A 161 -4.09 -4.07 -5.09
N ARG A 162 -3.86 -4.93 -6.09
CA ARG A 162 -4.05 -6.38 -5.94
C ARG A 162 -3.06 -6.99 -4.94
N VAL A 163 -1.78 -6.59 -5.01
CA VAL A 163 -0.76 -7.07 -4.06
C VAL A 163 -1.08 -6.61 -2.63
N LEU A 164 -1.54 -5.38 -2.45
CA LEU A 164 -1.99 -4.86 -1.15
C LEU A 164 -3.16 -5.65 -0.59
N GLN A 165 -4.18 -5.93 -1.40
CA GLN A 165 -5.33 -6.75 -0.98
C GLN A 165 -4.88 -8.15 -0.53
N TRP A 166 -3.94 -8.75 -1.25
CA TRP A 166 -3.35 -10.03 -0.86
C TRP A 166 -2.54 -9.96 0.44
N LEU A 167 -1.72 -8.91 0.64
CA LEU A 167 -0.98 -8.71 1.89
C LEU A 167 -1.92 -8.55 3.10
N ARG A 168 -3.06 -7.87 2.91
CA ARG A 168 -4.11 -7.72 3.92
C ARG A 168 -4.77 -9.04 4.26
N SER A 169 -5.27 -9.74 3.24
CA SER A 169 -6.02 -10.99 3.42
C SER A 169 -5.15 -12.12 3.95
N SER A 170 -3.84 -12.09 3.66
CA SER A 170 -2.86 -13.05 4.19
C SER A 170 -2.34 -12.69 5.59
N GLY A 171 -2.73 -11.53 6.14
CA GLY A 171 -2.32 -11.07 7.48
C GLY A 171 -0.93 -10.42 7.56
N PHE A 172 -0.15 -10.39 6.47
CA PHE A 172 1.20 -9.79 6.45
C PHE A 172 1.20 -8.29 6.75
N GLU A 173 0.16 -7.55 6.37
CA GLU A 173 0.06 -6.12 6.71
C GLU A 173 -0.23 -5.89 8.21
N ARG A 174 -0.80 -6.88 8.91
CA ARG A 174 -1.14 -6.75 10.32
C ARG A 174 0.11 -6.63 11.18
N ASP A 175 1.09 -7.51 10.94
CA ASP A 175 2.34 -7.58 11.71
C ASP A 175 3.52 -6.84 11.06
N LEU A 176 3.35 -6.31 9.85
CA LEU A 176 4.38 -5.62 9.05
C LEU A 176 5.64 -6.46 8.80
N SER A 177 5.57 -7.78 8.99
CA SER A 177 6.72 -8.70 8.85
C SER A 177 7.27 -8.71 7.42
N PHE A 178 6.42 -8.47 6.43
CA PHE A 178 6.81 -8.40 5.02
C PHE A 178 7.81 -7.28 4.71
N LEU A 179 7.88 -6.22 5.53
CA LEU A 179 8.83 -5.13 5.35
C LEU A 179 10.30 -5.60 5.45
N LYS A 180 10.54 -6.71 6.17
CA LYS A 180 11.86 -7.39 6.20
C LYS A 180 12.30 -7.87 4.83
N PHE A 181 11.34 -8.18 3.95
CA PHE A 181 11.60 -8.69 2.63
C PHE A 181 11.78 -7.55 1.62
N LYS A 182 12.99 -6.96 1.64
CA LYS A 182 13.39 -5.80 0.81
C LYS A 182 13.02 -5.91 -0.68
N PRO A 183 13.17 -7.07 -1.37
CA PRO A 183 12.82 -7.16 -2.78
C PRO A 183 11.35 -6.87 -3.07
N LEU A 184 10.44 -7.25 -2.17
CA LEU A 184 9.02 -6.93 -2.34
C LEU A 184 8.79 -5.43 -2.18
N VAL A 185 9.25 -4.83 -1.09
CA VAL A 185 9.08 -3.39 -0.82
C VAL A 185 9.66 -2.54 -1.95
N ARG A 186 10.89 -2.85 -2.39
CA ARG A 186 11.58 -2.12 -3.46
C ARG A 186 10.79 -2.09 -4.77
N ASN A 187 10.09 -3.19 -5.09
CA ASN A 187 9.32 -3.29 -6.33
C ASN A 187 7.87 -2.86 -6.16
N LEU A 188 7.28 -2.95 -4.97
CA LEU A 188 5.90 -2.58 -4.71
C LEU A 188 5.70 -1.07 -4.58
N ILE A 189 6.59 -0.36 -3.87
CA ILE A 189 6.48 1.08 -3.62
C ILE A 189 6.40 1.91 -4.92
N PRO A 190 7.17 1.63 -5.99
CA PRO A 190 6.99 2.31 -7.27
C PRO A 190 5.57 2.21 -7.81
N PHE A 191 4.98 1.01 -7.86
CA PHE A 191 3.59 0.84 -8.31
C PHE A 191 2.61 1.58 -7.38
N MET A 192 2.84 1.55 -6.07
CA MET A 192 1.98 2.28 -5.12
C MET A 192 2.00 3.79 -5.35
N VAL A 193 3.15 4.36 -5.69
CA VAL A 193 3.28 5.81 -5.93
C VAL A 193 2.58 6.18 -7.24
N GLU A 194 2.82 5.43 -8.32
CA GLU A 194 2.16 5.69 -9.61
C GLU A 194 0.64 5.45 -9.56
N GLU A 195 0.16 4.48 -8.78
CA GLU A 195 -1.27 4.20 -8.59
C GLU A 195 -1.95 5.12 -7.55
N GLY A 196 -1.22 6.07 -6.94
CA GLY A 196 -1.77 6.99 -5.94
C GLY A 196 -2.09 6.35 -4.57
N LEU A 197 -1.46 5.22 -4.25
CA LEU A 197 -1.61 4.43 -3.02
C LEU A 197 -0.46 4.66 -2.02
N GLU A 198 0.37 5.70 -2.22
CA GLU A 198 1.57 5.95 -1.41
C GLU A 198 1.31 6.18 0.08
N GLU A 199 0.13 6.72 0.43
CA GLU A 199 -0.27 6.97 1.82
C GLU A 199 -0.31 5.68 2.65
N VAL A 200 -0.55 4.54 2.02
CA VAL A 200 -0.45 3.23 2.67
C VAL A 200 1.00 2.94 3.09
N GLY A 201 1.97 3.30 2.25
CA GLY A 201 3.40 3.18 2.58
C GLY A 201 3.83 4.09 3.73
N TRP A 202 3.33 5.33 3.76
CA TRP A 202 3.53 6.24 4.89
C TRP A 202 2.90 5.72 6.18
N THR A 203 1.71 5.12 6.08
CA THR A 203 1.04 4.48 7.21
C THR A 203 1.86 3.30 7.75
N TRP A 204 2.46 2.48 6.87
CA TRP A 204 3.36 1.40 7.31
C TRP A 204 4.59 1.94 8.02
N LEU A 205 5.19 3.02 7.52
CA LEU A 205 6.33 3.67 8.15
C LEU A 205 5.94 4.19 9.55
N ASP A 206 4.82 4.91 9.68
CA ASP A 206 4.35 5.41 10.99
C ASP A 206 4.07 4.28 11.98
N ARG A 207 3.30 3.26 11.57
CA ARG A 207 3.01 2.08 12.41
C ARG A 207 4.29 1.37 12.85
N TYR A 208 5.25 1.22 11.94
CA TYR A 208 6.53 0.59 12.23
C TYR A 208 7.35 1.43 13.22
N MET A 209 7.48 2.74 13.01
CA MET A 209 8.19 3.67 13.90
C MET A 209 7.54 3.80 15.29
N ARG A 210 6.25 3.48 15.42
CA ARG A 210 5.51 3.37 16.70
C ARG A 210 5.63 2.00 17.39
N GLY A 211 6.37 1.05 16.80
CA GLY A 211 6.57 -0.28 17.39
C GLY A 211 5.43 -1.27 17.16
N GLN A 212 4.54 -1.05 16.20
CA GLN A 212 3.49 -2.01 15.84
C GLN A 212 3.97 -3.15 14.92
N GLY A 213 5.26 -3.15 14.56
CA GLY A 213 5.90 -4.22 13.79
C GLY A 213 6.48 -5.33 14.69
N PRO A 214 7.30 -6.23 14.13
CA PRO A 214 8.11 -7.14 14.93
C PRO A 214 8.94 -6.33 15.92
N ALA A 215 9.07 -6.79 17.16
CA ALA A 215 9.75 -6.05 18.23
C ALA A 215 11.11 -5.51 17.75
N PHE A 216 11.38 -4.24 18.07
CA PHE A 216 12.68 -3.59 17.90
C PHE A 216 13.70 -4.27 18.80
N SER A 217 14.20 -5.40 18.36
CA SER A 217 15.12 -6.23 19.12
C SER A 217 16.55 -6.08 18.59
N SER A 218 16.74 -5.41 17.45
CA SER A 218 18.02 -5.35 16.76
C SER A 218 18.25 -4.05 15.96
N PRO A 219 19.52 -3.66 15.72
CA PRO A 219 19.86 -2.61 14.76
C PRO A 219 19.33 -2.86 13.33
N GLN A 220 19.01 -4.12 12.99
CA GLN A 220 18.38 -4.46 11.71
C GLN A 220 16.97 -3.89 11.58
N ASP A 221 16.31 -3.58 12.69
CA ASP A 221 14.94 -3.07 12.68
C ASP A 221 14.87 -1.59 12.26
N ILE A 222 15.85 -0.76 12.66
CA ILE A 222 16.01 0.62 12.17
C ILE A 222 16.26 0.62 10.65
N MET A 223 17.05 -0.33 10.17
CA MET A 223 17.32 -0.47 8.75
C MET A 223 16.03 -0.71 7.96
N ILE A 224 15.03 -1.42 8.49
CA ILE A 224 13.77 -1.66 7.77
C ILE A 224 13.01 -0.36 7.52
N ALA A 225 12.85 0.48 8.54
CA ALA A 225 12.27 1.80 8.41
C ALA A 225 13.05 2.68 7.43
N SER A 226 14.40 2.63 7.52
CA SER A 226 15.28 3.40 6.63
C SER A 226 15.14 2.99 5.17
N HIS A 227 15.04 1.68 4.87
CA HIS A 227 14.81 1.19 3.52
C HIS A 227 13.42 1.58 3.00
N LEU A 228 12.38 1.53 3.84
CA LEU A 228 11.03 1.93 3.44
C LEU A 228 10.97 3.43 3.12
N LEU A 229 11.53 4.28 3.99
CA LEU A 229 11.64 5.72 3.75
C LEU A 229 12.44 5.99 2.46
N CYS A 230 13.56 5.30 2.27
CA CYS A 230 14.37 5.47 1.07
C CYS A 230 13.62 5.04 -0.19
N ALA A 231 12.81 3.98 -0.13
CA ALA A 231 11.97 3.57 -1.23
C ALA A 231 10.94 4.67 -1.57
N LEU A 232 10.23 5.20 -0.58
CA LEU A 232 9.24 6.28 -0.75
C LEU A 232 9.86 7.56 -1.35
N VAL A 233 11.07 7.91 -0.92
CA VAL A 233 11.81 9.07 -1.45
C VAL A 233 12.29 8.80 -2.87
N ARG A 234 12.95 7.66 -3.11
CA ARG A 234 13.60 7.36 -4.40
C ARG A 234 12.63 7.18 -5.55
N THR A 235 11.44 6.64 -5.30
CA THR A 235 10.43 6.46 -6.36
C THR A 235 9.91 7.77 -6.91
N LYS A 236 9.99 8.84 -6.12
CA LYS A 236 9.60 10.20 -6.54
C LYS A 236 10.71 10.96 -7.26
N LEU A 237 11.86 10.34 -7.46
CA LEU A 237 12.99 10.93 -8.19
C LEU A 237 12.95 10.49 -9.64
N THR A 238 12.33 11.31 -10.49
CA THR A 238 12.32 11.09 -11.93
C THR A 238 13.55 11.73 -12.56
N PRO A 239 14.33 11.00 -13.38
CA PRO A 239 15.43 11.60 -14.16
C PRO A 239 14.93 12.77 -15.00
N GLY A 240 15.65 13.90 -15.01
CA GLY A 240 15.25 15.10 -15.74
C GLY A 240 14.17 15.96 -15.05
N ALA A 241 13.57 15.52 -13.94
CA ALA A 241 12.67 16.33 -13.13
C ALA A 241 13.43 17.04 -11.98
N PRO A 242 12.88 18.13 -11.41
CA PRO A 242 13.44 18.73 -10.21
C PRO A 242 13.31 17.78 -9.00
N LEU A 243 14.31 17.80 -8.12
CA LEU A 243 14.38 16.91 -6.93
C LEU A 243 13.37 17.27 -5.81
N ASN A 244 12.48 18.22 -6.06
CA ASN A 244 11.52 18.79 -5.10
C ASN A 244 10.69 17.72 -4.38
N SER A 245 10.19 16.72 -5.09
CA SER A 245 9.38 15.65 -4.51
C SER A 245 10.17 14.78 -3.52
N GLY A 246 11.47 14.62 -3.77
CA GLY A 246 12.39 13.94 -2.85
C GLY A 246 12.60 14.75 -1.57
N TYR A 247 12.91 16.05 -1.71
CA TYR A 247 13.06 16.96 -0.57
C TYR A 247 11.79 17.03 0.27
N ALA A 248 10.64 17.24 -0.36
CA ALA A 248 9.35 17.29 0.32
C ALA A 248 9.05 16.00 1.10
N SER A 249 9.43 14.83 0.55
CA SER A 249 9.20 13.54 1.21
C SER A 249 10.06 13.34 2.44
N ILE A 250 11.33 13.74 2.40
CA ILE A 250 12.20 13.62 3.58
C ILE A 250 11.88 14.68 4.64
N ILE A 251 11.49 15.89 4.24
CA ILE A 251 10.97 16.93 5.14
C ILE A 251 9.70 16.44 5.84
N ARG A 252 8.74 15.88 5.08
CA ARG A 252 7.53 15.26 5.63
C ARG A 252 7.86 14.21 6.69
N ALA A 253 8.85 13.34 6.43
CA ALA A 253 9.28 12.36 7.41
C ALA A 253 9.83 13.01 8.69
N GLY A 254 10.60 14.10 8.55
CA GLY A 254 11.10 14.88 9.69
C GLY A 254 9.98 15.52 10.52
N ASP A 255 8.94 16.03 9.87
CA ASP A 255 7.78 16.57 10.58
C ASP A 255 6.96 15.47 11.26
N MET A 256 6.75 14.33 10.61
CA MET A 256 6.01 13.20 11.17
C MET A 256 6.69 12.58 12.40
N PHE A 257 8.02 12.54 12.42
CA PHE A 257 8.80 11.82 13.43
C PHE A 257 9.71 12.73 14.26
N ARG A 258 9.36 14.02 14.38
CA ARG A 258 10.15 15.03 15.10
C ARG A 258 10.53 14.63 16.52
N GLU A 259 9.63 13.94 17.21
CA GLU A 259 9.83 13.50 18.61
C GLU A 259 10.38 12.06 18.72
N ASN A 260 10.56 11.36 17.60
CA ASN A 260 11.01 9.98 17.60
C ASN A 260 12.54 9.92 17.63
N GLN A 261 13.09 9.32 18.68
CA GLN A 261 14.54 9.19 18.89
C GLN A 261 15.25 8.40 17.78
N LEU A 262 14.55 7.50 17.09
CA LEU A 262 15.10 6.68 16.00
C LEU A 262 15.04 7.36 14.64
N PHE A 263 14.45 8.56 14.54
CA PHE A 263 14.26 9.23 13.26
C PHE A 263 15.59 9.59 12.61
N GLU A 264 16.56 10.13 13.36
CA GLU A 264 17.84 10.57 12.80
C GLU A 264 18.55 9.41 12.09
N GLU A 265 18.59 8.22 12.72
CA GLU A 265 19.22 7.01 12.17
C GLU A 265 18.45 6.48 10.96
N THR A 266 17.13 6.56 11.00
CA THR A 266 16.24 6.14 9.91
C THR A 266 16.40 7.03 8.67
N ALA A 267 16.49 8.34 8.87
CA ALA A 267 16.53 9.34 7.82
C ALA A 267 17.91 9.45 7.15
N LEU A 268 19.00 9.14 7.88
CA LEU A 268 20.37 9.36 7.43
C LEU A 268 20.65 8.79 6.03
N TYR A 269 20.25 7.55 5.77
CA TYR A 269 20.49 6.92 4.46
C TYR A 269 19.78 7.65 3.31
N SER A 270 18.50 8.01 3.52
CA SER A 270 17.70 8.74 2.52
C SER A 270 18.23 10.15 2.31
N TRP A 271 18.63 10.82 3.39
CA TRP A 271 19.22 12.16 3.33
C TRP A 271 20.51 12.18 2.54
N ARG A 272 21.44 11.24 2.81
CA ARG A 272 22.70 11.13 2.06
C ARG A 272 22.49 10.77 0.59
N ALA A 273 21.53 9.89 0.30
CA ALA A 273 21.17 9.57 -1.07
C ALA A 273 20.67 10.80 -1.84
N LEU A 274 19.89 11.68 -1.20
CA LEU A 274 19.49 12.95 -1.76
C LEU A 274 20.67 13.92 -1.88
N CYS A 275 21.58 14.00 -0.90
CA CYS A 275 22.79 14.83 -0.98
C CYS A 275 23.62 14.48 -2.23
N LEU A 276 23.84 13.19 -2.45
CA LEU A 276 24.56 12.67 -3.61
C LEU A 276 23.87 13.06 -4.92
N ARG A 277 22.54 12.97 -4.96
CA ARG A 277 21.74 13.39 -6.13
C ARG A 277 21.80 14.89 -6.38
N SER A 278 21.79 15.68 -5.31
CA SER A 278 21.77 17.14 -5.35
C SER A 278 23.12 17.75 -5.74
N THR A 279 24.19 16.97 -5.62
CA THR A 279 25.57 17.42 -5.89
C THR A 279 26.15 16.70 -7.11
N ILE A 280 26.47 15.41 -6.97
CA ILE A 280 27.15 14.61 -8.01
C ILE A 280 26.26 14.39 -9.24
N PHE A 281 24.96 14.20 -9.03
CA PHE A 281 24.00 14.00 -10.13
C PHE A 281 23.15 15.23 -10.41
N ALA A 282 23.56 16.42 -9.94
CA ALA A 282 22.81 17.66 -10.16
C ALA A 282 22.59 17.94 -11.66
N TRP A 283 23.54 17.54 -12.50
CA TRP A 283 23.47 17.66 -13.96
C TRP A 283 22.35 16.83 -14.61
N GLN A 284 21.78 15.84 -13.91
CA GLN A 284 20.67 15.01 -14.40
C GLN A 284 19.29 15.57 -14.04
N SER A 285 19.23 16.70 -13.33
CA SER A 285 18.00 17.23 -12.77
C SER A 285 17.81 18.69 -13.13
N VAL A 286 16.55 19.09 -13.29
CA VAL A 286 16.20 20.51 -13.40
C VAL A 286 16.46 21.17 -12.05
N ARG A 287 16.80 22.46 -12.08
CA ARG A 287 17.06 23.27 -10.89
C ARG A 287 15.90 23.12 -9.88
N PRO A 288 16.17 22.69 -8.63
CA PRO A 288 15.13 22.54 -7.64
C PRO A 288 14.67 23.88 -7.07
N SER A 289 13.58 23.85 -6.31
CA SER A 289 13.12 24.98 -5.49
C SER A 289 14.14 25.26 -4.39
N GLU A 290 14.55 26.53 -4.28
CA GLU A 290 15.45 27.03 -3.25
C GLU A 290 14.92 26.75 -1.85
N ALA A 291 13.67 27.15 -1.55
CA ALA A 291 13.08 26.93 -0.23
C ALA A 291 13.05 25.45 0.20
N LEU A 292 12.79 24.52 -0.73
CA LEU A 292 12.83 23.09 -0.44
C LEU A 292 14.27 22.57 -0.25
N PHE A 293 15.21 23.10 -1.04
CA PHE A 293 16.62 22.77 -0.89
C PHE A 293 17.15 23.22 0.47
N ASP A 294 16.86 24.45 0.88
CA ASP A 294 17.27 25.01 2.17
C ASP A 294 16.70 24.22 3.35
N ALA A 295 15.40 23.91 3.31
CA ALA A 295 14.74 23.10 4.33
C ALA A 295 15.36 21.70 4.42
N PHE A 296 15.66 21.07 3.28
CA PHE A 296 16.35 19.79 3.22
C PHE A 296 17.79 19.87 3.76
N ALA A 297 18.55 20.90 3.37
CA ALA A 297 19.91 21.10 3.82
C ALA A 297 19.95 21.35 5.33
N ALA A 298 19.00 22.10 5.89
CA ALA A 298 18.89 22.38 7.33
C ALA A 298 18.76 21.12 8.20
N MET A 299 18.25 20.00 7.64
CA MET A 299 18.22 18.71 8.34
C MET A 299 19.62 18.22 8.75
N SER A 300 20.70 18.71 8.13
CA SER A 300 22.08 18.39 8.52
C SER A 300 22.35 18.72 9.99
N GLU A 301 21.73 19.76 10.55
CA GLU A 301 21.96 20.16 11.93
C GLU A 301 21.43 19.16 12.95
N GLN A 302 20.36 18.45 12.60
CA GLN A 302 19.85 17.33 13.40
C GLN A 302 20.77 16.12 13.22
N LEU A 303 21.08 15.78 11.96
CA LEU A 303 21.83 14.56 11.60
C LEU A 303 23.32 14.61 11.97
N ARG A 304 23.91 15.80 12.17
CA ARG A 304 25.35 15.96 12.51
C ARG A 304 25.76 15.22 13.78
N ARG A 305 24.80 14.95 14.68
CA ARG A 305 25.04 14.23 15.94
C ARG A 305 25.45 12.79 15.71
N LEU A 306 24.99 12.19 14.61
CA LEU A 306 25.25 10.78 14.29
C LEU A 306 26.63 10.56 13.68
N THR A 307 27.10 11.46 12.82
CA THR A 307 28.38 11.29 12.13
C THR A 307 28.98 12.62 11.67
N ARG A 308 30.30 12.76 11.83
CA ARG A 308 31.06 13.90 11.31
C ARG A 308 30.96 14.02 9.78
N THR A 309 30.71 12.91 9.07
CA THR A 309 30.59 12.92 7.61
C THR A 309 29.40 13.73 7.09
N VAL A 310 28.37 13.97 7.92
CA VAL A 310 27.24 14.85 7.56
C VAL A 310 27.70 16.29 7.34
N GLN A 311 28.74 16.76 8.04
CA GLN A 311 29.27 18.11 7.80
C GLN A 311 29.96 18.23 6.44
N ILE A 312 30.60 17.15 5.97
CA ILE A 312 31.19 17.11 4.63
C ILE A 312 30.08 17.12 3.58
N ASP A 313 29.04 16.29 3.76
CA ASP A 313 27.89 16.27 2.86
C ASP A 313 27.18 17.64 2.84
N ARG A 314 27.07 18.32 3.99
CA ARG A 314 26.52 19.67 4.10
C ARG A 314 27.36 20.71 3.36
N ALA A 315 28.67 20.70 3.53
CA ALA A 315 29.57 21.60 2.81
C ALA A 315 29.48 21.40 1.29
N HIS A 316 29.31 20.16 0.85
CA HIS A 316 29.04 19.84 -0.55
C HIS A 316 27.69 20.42 -1.02
N LEU A 317 26.64 20.34 -0.19
CA LEU A 317 25.35 20.97 -0.52
C LEU A 317 25.47 22.49 -0.65
N ASP A 318 26.19 23.15 0.26
CA ASP A 318 26.36 24.61 0.23
C ASP A 318 27.09 25.07 -1.06
N ILE A 319 28.11 24.33 -1.51
CA ILE A 319 28.81 24.60 -2.78
C ILE A 319 27.85 24.44 -3.98
N HIS A 320 26.93 23.48 -3.92
CA HIS A 320 25.99 23.17 -4.99
C HIS A 320 24.61 23.83 -4.79
N HIS A 321 24.52 24.84 -3.92
CA HIS A 321 23.26 25.53 -3.66
C HIS A 321 22.65 26.03 -4.98
N PRO A 322 21.34 25.82 -5.23
CA PRO A 322 20.75 26.10 -6.52
C PRO A 322 20.91 27.57 -6.93
N THR A 323 20.83 28.54 -6.01
CA THR A 323 20.85 29.99 -6.29
C THR A 323 22.07 30.71 -5.74
N HIS A 324 22.70 30.17 -4.69
CA HIS A 324 23.70 30.86 -3.87
C HIS A 324 24.84 29.92 -3.45
N PRO A 325 25.67 29.45 -4.39
CA PRO A 325 26.84 28.62 -4.07
C PRO A 325 27.74 29.26 -3.00
N ASP A 326 28.03 28.54 -1.92
CA ASP A 326 28.93 28.99 -0.86
C ASP A 326 29.96 27.90 -0.48
N ALA A 327 31.24 28.26 -0.58
CA ALA A 327 32.37 27.38 -0.25
C ALA A 327 32.94 27.62 1.16
N THR A 328 32.40 28.56 1.94
CA THR A 328 32.96 28.95 3.24
C THR A 328 33.07 27.77 4.21
N LEU A 329 32.01 26.95 4.31
CA LEU A 329 31.98 25.78 5.20
C LEU A 329 33.01 24.73 4.77
N ALA A 330 33.13 24.46 3.46
CA ALA A 330 34.10 23.51 2.92
C ALA A 330 35.55 23.94 3.23
N LEU A 331 35.87 25.22 3.02
CA LEU A 331 37.19 25.78 3.35
C LEU A 331 37.49 25.68 4.84
N LYS A 332 36.48 25.90 5.71
CA LYS A 332 36.63 25.76 7.16
C LYS A 332 36.96 24.32 7.56
N ILE A 333 36.26 23.34 6.99
CA ILE A 333 36.50 21.90 7.27
C ILE A 333 37.91 21.51 6.82
N LEU A 334 38.32 21.87 5.60
CA LEU A 334 39.66 21.57 5.08
C LEU A 334 40.76 22.16 5.96
N LYS A 335 40.62 23.43 6.37
CA LYS A 335 41.57 24.10 7.28
C LYS A 335 41.64 23.41 8.65
N SER A 336 40.52 22.91 9.17
CA SER A 336 40.49 22.20 10.45
C SER A 336 41.01 20.75 10.39
N THR A 337 41.19 20.19 9.19
CA THR A 337 41.68 18.81 8.98
C THR A 337 43.18 18.77 8.67
N MET A 338 43.78 19.91 8.30
CA MET A 338 45.22 20.06 8.01
C MET A 338 46.06 20.46 9.23
N VAL A 339 45.42 20.62 10.40
CA VAL A 339 46.04 20.77 11.71
C VAL A 339 45.74 19.51 12.50
#